data_AF-A0A3C1SRP6-F1
#
_entry.id   AF-A0A3C1SRP6-F1
#
_cell.length_a   1.000
_cell.length_b   1.000
_cell.length_c   1.000
_cell.angle_alpha   90.00
_cell.angle_beta   90.00
_cell.angle_gamma   90.00
#
_symmetry.space_group_name_H-M   'P 1'
#
loop_
_entity.id
_entity.type
_entity.pdbx_description
1 polymer ?
#
loop_
_entity_poly.entity_id
_entity_poly.type
_entity_poly.pdbx_seq_one_letter_code
_entity_poly.pdbx_strand_id
1 'polypeptide(L)'
;MPVQKHGEDKDAPPTIEDERINQAAALWARPKQEVKEEEYKEFYKHVGHDFEDPLAWTHNRVEGKLEYTSLLFVPARAPFDLWDREQRHGVKLYVQRVFIMDDAEHLMPRYLRFIRGVIDSNDLPLNISREILQSSKVVDGIRAGSVKKVLGLLEDMAQNEGEKYAKFWKEFGRALKEGPAEDYGNREQIAKLLRFSSTQTDSADPTVSLSDYLGRMKDGQDKIYYITAESFAAAKNSPHLEIFRKKGLEVLLMTDRVDEWLMSHLNEFEGKHFQSVAKGALDLDKIASEEEKQEQKQAEDEHKDLLARVKEALGDQVKEVRISSRLTDSPACLVMDEHALSAHLERMLRDAGQNVPTSKPYLELNPQHPLVGRLKSEADAGRFNDLTHLLFEQAVLAEGGQLEDPASFVKRLNALLLTMS
;
A
#
# COMPACT_ATOMS: atom_id res chain seq x y z
N MET A 1 -34.46 27.86 17.28
CA MET A 1 -35.51 28.50 18.11
C MET A 1 -35.72 29.91 17.57
N PRO A 2 -36.96 30.40 17.43
CA PRO A 2 -37.18 31.78 16.95
C PRO A 2 -36.63 32.78 17.96
N VAL A 3 -35.94 33.81 17.46
CA VAL A 3 -35.40 34.91 18.28
C VAL A 3 -36.41 36.05 18.22
N GLN A 4 -36.97 36.44 19.36
CA GLN A 4 -37.83 37.63 19.44
C GLN A 4 -36.95 38.88 19.41
N LYS A 5 -37.17 39.77 18.44
CA LYS A 5 -36.68 41.14 18.49
C LYS A 5 -37.83 42.06 18.91
N HIS A 6 -37.56 42.97 19.84
CA HIS A 6 -38.46 44.07 20.17
C HIS A 6 -37.98 45.32 19.42
N GLY A 7 -38.86 45.90 18.61
CA GLY A 7 -38.66 47.23 18.05
C GLY A 7 -38.74 48.31 19.13
N GLU A 8 -38.25 49.52 18.84
CA GLU A 8 -38.12 50.64 19.78
C GLU A 8 -39.45 51.22 20.34
N ASP A 9 -40.59 50.63 20.00
CA ASP A 9 -41.91 51.07 20.45
C ASP A 9 -42.53 50.05 21.42
N LYS A 10 -42.76 50.45 22.67
CA LYS A 10 -43.10 49.54 23.78
C LYS A 10 -44.54 49.02 23.77
N ASP A 11 -45.40 49.56 22.91
CA ASP A 11 -46.83 49.23 22.84
C ASP A 11 -47.24 48.47 21.56
N ALA A 12 -46.29 48.08 20.69
CA ALA A 12 -46.57 47.26 19.52
C ALA A 12 -46.42 45.75 19.86
N PRO A 13 -47.34 44.87 19.42
CA PRO A 13 -47.18 43.43 19.60
C PRO A 13 -45.89 42.96 18.89
N PRO A 14 -45.09 42.07 19.50
CA PRO A 14 -43.84 41.62 18.90
C PRO A 14 -44.11 40.98 17.55
N THR A 15 -43.52 41.55 16.49
CA THR A 15 -43.48 40.93 15.18
C THR A 15 -42.59 39.69 15.28
N ILE A 16 -43.21 38.51 15.20
CA ILE A 16 -42.51 37.25 15.03
C ILE A 16 -42.12 37.18 13.56
N GLU A 17 -40.91 37.61 13.22
CA GLU A 17 -40.34 37.29 11.92
C GLU A 17 -39.87 35.84 11.96
N ASP A 18 -40.52 34.99 11.15
CA ASP A 18 -40.05 33.64 10.87
C ASP A 18 -38.76 33.73 10.06
N GLU A 19 -37.61 33.74 10.74
CA GLU A 19 -36.33 33.56 10.07
C GLU A 19 -36.28 32.12 9.54
N ARG A 20 -36.35 31.95 8.21
CA ARG A 20 -36.24 30.65 7.56
C ARG A 20 -34.93 29.98 8.01
N ILE A 21 -35.04 28.94 8.84
CA ILE A 21 -33.93 28.08 9.29
C ILE A 21 -33.26 27.34 8.11
N ASN A 22 -33.79 27.48 6.89
CA ASN A 22 -33.24 26.93 5.64
C ASN A 22 -32.19 27.85 4.96
N GLN A 23 -31.35 28.57 5.70
CA GLN A 23 -30.21 29.28 5.10
C GLN A 23 -29.16 28.32 4.52
N ALA A 24 -29.18 27.03 4.89
CA ALA A 24 -28.45 25.95 4.22
C ALA A 24 -29.15 25.49 2.93
N ALA A 25 -29.61 26.42 2.10
CA ALA A 25 -30.18 26.12 0.80
C ALA A 25 -29.13 25.38 -0.04
N ALA A 26 -29.38 24.09 -0.31
CA ALA A 26 -28.63 23.18 -1.19
C ALA A 26 -27.38 23.83 -1.81
N LEU A 27 -26.27 23.89 -1.07
CA LEU A 27 -25.08 24.63 -1.50
C LEU A 27 -24.56 24.09 -2.84
N TRP A 28 -24.71 22.79 -3.05
CA TRP A 28 -24.44 22.12 -4.32
C TRP A 28 -25.33 22.59 -5.48
N ALA A 29 -26.52 23.13 -5.24
CA ALA A 29 -27.39 23.64 -6.30
C ALA A 29 -27.00 25.05 -6.81
N ARG A 30 -26.12 25.75 -6.08
CA ARG A 30 -25.66 27.10 -6.46
C ARG A 30 -24.54 27.03 -7.52
N PRO A 31 -24.46 28.00 -8.45
CA PRO A 31 -23.32 28.12 -9.36
C PRO A 31 -22.00 28.21 -8.60
N LYS A 32 -20.96 27.49 -9.04
CA LYS A 32 -19.67 27.42 -8.32
C LYS A 32 -19.05 28.79 -8.08
N GLN A 33 -19.24 29.74 -9.01
CA GLN A 33 -18.68 31.09 -8.93
C GLN A 33 -19.33 31.94 -7.83
N GLU A 34 -20.51 31.55 -7.36
CA GLU A 34 -21.26 32.26 -6.32
C GLU A 34 -21.04 31.67 -4.93
N VAL A 35 -20.28 30.57 -4.81
CA VAL A 35 -20.02 29.89 -3.53
C VAL A 35 -18.59 30.20 -3.08
N LYS A 36 -18.46 30.80 -1.90
CA LYS A 36 -17.15 31.11 -1.31
C LYS A 36 -16.51 29.87 -0.71
N GLU A 37 -15.19 29.92 -0.53
CA GLU A 37 -14.41 28.83 0.06
C GLU A 37 -14.89 28.48 1.47
N GLU A 38 -15.17 29.49 2.30
CA GLU A 38 -15.68 29.32 3.66
C GLU A 38 -17.03 28.62 3.68
N GLU A 39 -17.87 28.85 2.69
CA GLU A 39 -19.18 28.18 2.59
C GLU A 39 -19.00 26.69 2.27
N TYR A 40 -18.03 26.30 1.44
CA TYR A 40 -17.70 24.89 1.21
C TYR A 40 -17.17 24.23 2.49
N LYS A 41 -16.30 24.91 3.25
CA LYS A 41 -15.73 24.40 4.50
C LYS A 41 -16.79 24.19 5.57
N GLU A 42 -17.66 25.17 5.78
CA GLU A 42 -18.76 25.05 6.74
C GLU A 42 -19.78 23.98 6.32
N PHE A 43 -20.05 23.86 5.02
CA PHE A 43 -20.88 22.77 4.51
C PHE A 43 -20.23 21.40 4.74
N TYR A 44 -18.92 21.26 4.50
CA TYR A 44 -18.18 20.04 4.80
C TYR A 44 -18.30 19.64 6.27
N LYS A 45 -18.02 20.57 7.21
CA LYS A 45 -18.12 20.30 8.65
C LYS A 45 -19.51 19.82 9.04
N HIS A 46 -20.54 20.44 8.48
CA HIS A 46 -21.93 20.03 8.71
C HIS A 46 -22.25 18.64 8.14
N VAL A 47 -21.89 18.37 6.87
CA VAL A 47 -22.29 17.12 6.19
C VAL A 47 -21.43 15.92 6.60
N GLY A 48 -20.14 16.14 6.82
CA GLY A 48 -19.14 15.14 7.17
C GLY A 48 -19.02 14.86 8.67
N HIS A 49 -19.73 15.63 9.51
CA HIS A 49 -19.64 15.57 10.97
C HIS A 49 -18.19 15.71 11.48
N ASP A 50 -17.43 16.59 10.82
CA ASP A 50 -16.03 16.88 11.10
C ASP A 50 -15.91 18.32 11.64
N PHE A 51 -14.88 18.57 12.44
CA PHE A 51 -14.56 19.89 12.98
C PHE A 51 -13.43 20.56 12.20
N GLU A 52 -12.60 19.80 11.47
CA GLU A 52 -11.53 20.35 10.64
C GLU A 52 -12.04 20.75 9.24
N ASP A 53 -11.28 21.60 8.55
CA ASP A 53 -11.53 21.90 7.15
C ASP A 53 -11.15 20.68 6.27
N PRO A 54 -11.83 20.46 5.13
CA PRO A 54 -11.45 19.40 4.20
C PRO A 54 -10.09 19.74 3.55
N LEU A 55 -9.33 18.72 3.13
CA LEU A 55 -8.14 18.95 2.30
C LEU A 55 -8.57 19.54 0.97
N ALA A 56 -9.50 18.89 0.28
CA ALA A 56 -9.90 19.29 -1.06
C ALA A 56 -11.37 18.94 -1.31
N TRP A 57 -11.92 19.55 -2.35
CA TRP A 57 -13.28 19.24 -2.80
C TRP A 57 -13.42 19.36 -4.30
N THR A 58 -14.43 18.69 -4.82
CA THR A 58 -14.87 18.81 -6.20
C THR A 58 -16.37 19.04 -6.22
N HIS A 59 -16.78 20.15 -6.82
CA HIS A 59 -18.18 20.49 -7.06
C HIS A 59 -18.41 20.34 -8.56
N ASN A 60 -19.36 19.54 -9.03
CA ASN A 60 -19.64 19.37 -10.47
C ASN A 60 -21.12 19.18 -10.73
N ARG A 61 -21.60 19.72 -11.85
CA ARG A 61 -22.90 19.43 -12.43
C ARG A 61 -22.70 18.65 -13.72
N VAL A 62 -23.38 17.52 -13.84
CA VAL A 62 -23.34 16.63 -15.00
C VAL A 62 -24.71 16.67 -15.66
N GLU A 63 -24.71 16.84 -16.99
CA GLU A 63 -25.91 16.95 -17.82
C GLU A 63 -25.77 16.02 -19.03
N GLY A 64 -26.90 15.64 -19.65
CA GLY A 64 -26.94 14.81 -20.85
C GLY A 64 -27.48 13.42 -20.57
N LYS A 65 -26.66 12.37 -20.73
CA LYS A 65 -27.10 10.97 -20.53
C LYS A 65 -27.49 10.70 -19.07
N LEU A 66 -26.84 11.39 -18.14
CA LEU A 66 -27.16 11.41 -16.72
C LEU A 66 -27.23 12.86 -16.27
N GLU A 67 -28.17 13.18 -15.40
CA GLU A 67 -28.35 14.48 -14.78
C GLU A 67 -28.22 14.38 -13.25
N TYR A 68 -27.10 14.90 -12.75
CA TYR A 68 -26.83 14.97 -11.33
C TYR A 68 -25.81 16.05 -10.99
N THR A 69 -25.83 16.48 -9.73
CA THR A 69 -24.81 17.35 -9.16
C THR A 69 -24.08 16.59 -8.05
N SER A 70 -22.76 16.66 -8.04
CA SER A 70 -21.91 16.07 -7.00
C SER A 70 -21.10 17.16 -6.32
N LEU A 71 -21.11 17.18 -4.99
CA LEU A 71 -20.19 17.95 -4.18
C LEU A 71 -19.51 17.01 -3.19
N LEU A 72 -18.25 16.69 -3.46
CA LEU A 72 -17.48 15.65 -2.79
C LEU A 72 -16.22 16.24 -2.17
N PHE A 73 -15.86 15.75 -1.00
CA PHE A 73 -14.77 16.24 -0.16
C PHE A 73 -13.81 15.12 0.21
N VAL A 74 -12.53 15.48 0.31
CA VAL A 74 -11.46 14.68 0.89
C VAL A 74 -11.20 15.21 2.30
N PRO A 75 -11.49 14.45 3.37
CA PRO A 75 -11.19 14.86 4.75
C PRO A 75 -9.70 15.12 4.97
N ALA A 76 -9.36 15.92 5.99
CA ALA A 76 -7.96 16.13 6.38
C ALA A 76 -7.37 15.05 7.28
N ARG A 77 -8.22 14.27 7.94
CA ARG A 77 -7.82 13.13 8.76
C ARG A 77 -8.69 11.93 8.46
N ALA A 78 -8.11 10.75 8.60
CA ALA A 78 -8.88 9.53 8.56
C ALA A 78 -9.92 9.53 9.70
N PRO A 79 -11.20 9.25 9.41
CA PRO A 79 -12.19 9.07 10.46
C PRO A 79 -11.88 7.80 11.24
N PHE A 80 -12.26 7.75 12.52
CA PHE A 80 -11.92 6.62 13.40
C PHE A 80 -12.52 5.29 12.91
N ASP A 81 -13.64 5.34 12.20
CA ASP A 81 -14.38 4.20 11.64
C ASP A 81 -13.94 3.86 10.20
N LEU A 82 -12.84 4.42 9.69
CA LEU A 82 -12.38 4.18 8.31
C LEU A 82 -12.20 2.69 7.98
N TRP A 83 -11.84 1.88 8.97
CA TRP A 83 -11.54 0.46 8.83
C TRP A 83 -12.67 -0.45 9.35
N ASP A 84 -13.75 0.14 9.84
CA ASP A 84 -14.91 -0.62 10.31
C ASP A 84 -15.72 -1.13 9.12
N ARG A 85 -16.22 -2.36 9.23
CA ARG A 85 -17.02 -3.00 8.16
C ARG A 85 -18.37 -2.32 7.95
N GLU A 86 -18.96 -1.76 9.01
CA GLU A 86 -20.23 -1.05 8.97
C GLU A 86 -19.97 0.45 9.11
N GLN A 87 -19.59 1.10 8.00
CA GLN A 87 -19.40 2.54 8.02
C GLN A 87 -20.74 3.27 8.17
N ARG A 88 -20.75 4.26 9.06
CA ARG A 88 -21.96 5.02 9.39
C ARG A 88 -22.12 6.30 8.57
N HIS A 89 -21.05 6.75 7.90
CA HIS A 89 -20.98 8.06 7.26
C HIS A 89 -20.23 7.99 5.93
N GLY A 90 -20.79 8.62 4.89
CA GLY A 90 -20.10 8.77 3.61
C GLY A 90 -20.73 9.80 2.70
N VAL A 91 -21.10 9.38 1.48
CA VAL A 91 -21.75 10.23 0.49
C VAL A 91 -23.27 10.12 0.65
N LYS A 92 -23.93 11.26 0.84
CA LYS A 92 -25.39 11.35 0.99
C LYS A 92 -26.07 11.44 -0.37
N LEU A 93 -27.06 10.59 -0.61
CA LEU A 93 -27.88 10.62 -1.81
C LEU A 93 -29.08 11.54 -1.62
N TYR A 94 -29.22 12.48 -2.55
CA TYR A 94 -30.38 13.31 -2.75
C TYR A 94 -31.00 12.99 -4.12
N VAL A 95 -32.32 13.12 -4.19
CA VAL A 95 -33.07 13.04 -5.44
C VAL A 95 -33.95 14.27 -5.51
N GLN A 96 -33.76 15.10 -6.54
CA GLN A 96 -34.47 16.37 -6.70
C GLN A 96 -34.42 17.21 -5.40
N ARG A 97 -33.24 17.29 -4.77
CA ARG A 97 -32.97 17.99 -3.50
C ARG A 97 -33.67 17.40 -2.26
N VAL A 98 -34.31 16.24 -2.38
CA VAL A 98 -34.88 15.50 -1.25
C VAL A 98 -33.87 14.46 -0.78
N PHE A 99 -33.54 14.48 0.51
CA PHE A 99 -32.65 13.49 1.10
C PHE A 99 -33.28 12.09 1.02
N ILE A 100 -32.54 11.12 0.49
CA ILE A 100 -32.97 9.73 0.40
C ILE A 100 -32.29 8.89 1.48
N MET A 101 -30.95 8.85 1.48
CA MET A 101 -30.18 8.05 2.42
C MET A 101 -28.70 8.44 2.47
N ASP A 102 -28.02 8.04 3.54
CA ASP A 102 -26.56 7.91 3.57
C ASP A 102 -26.23 6.54 2.97
N ASP A 103 -25.48 6.53 1.86
CA ASP A 103 -25.15 5.30 1.12
C ASP A 103 -23.76 5.40 0.49
N ALA A 104 -22.76 5.25 1.36
CA ALA A 104 -21.36 5.26 0.97
C ALA A 104 -21.00 4.11 0.02
N GLU A 105 -21.57 2.91 0.22
CA GLU A 105 -21.12 1.69 -0.47
C GLU A 105 -21.58 1.62 -1.93
N HIS A 106 -22.77 2.15 -2.25
CA HIS A 106 -23.27 2.13 -3.62
C HIS A 106 -22.86 3.35 -4.45
N LEU A 107 -22.50 4.45 -3.80
CA LEU A 107 -22.07 5.68 -4.49
C LEU A 107 -20.56 5.82 -4.60
N MET A 108 -19.79 5.11 -3.77
CA MET A 108 -18.33 5.10 -3.79
C MET A 108 -17.79 3.68 -3.62
N PRO A 109 -16.69 3.33 -4.31
CA PRO A 109 -15.97 2.09 -4.06
C PRO A 109 -15.29 2.10 -2.70
N ARG A 110 -14.97 0.91 -2.18
CA ARG A 110 -14.40 0.77 -0.82
C ARG A 110 -13.04 1.44 -0.72
N TYR A 111 -12.22 1.42 -1.75
CA TYR A 111 -10.94 2.14 -1.76
C TYR A 111 -11.07 3.68 -1.68
N LEU A 112 -12.28 4.25 -1.88
CA LEU A 112 -12.60 5.68 -1.72
C LEU A 112 -13.59 5.96 -0.58
N ARG A 113 -13.76 5.01 0.35
CA ARG A 113 -14.70 5.10 1.48
C ARG A 113 -14.48 6.30 2.42
N PHE A 114 -13.34 6.98 2.32
CA PHE A 114 -13.06 8.20 3.06
C PHE A 114 -13.76 9.44 2.48
N ILE A 115 -14.29 9.38 1.26
CA ILE A 115 -14.96 10.53 0.64
C ILE A 115 -16.24 10.88 1.40
N ARG A 116 -16.49 12.18 1.55
CA ARG A 116 -17.69 12.75 2.17
C ARG A 116 -18.38 13.67 1.20
N GLY A 117 -19.68 13.91 1.38
CA GLY A 117 -20.39 14.94 0.64
C GLY A 117 -21.77 14.49 0.18
N VAL A 118 -22.21 15.05 -0.94
CA VAL A 118 -23.56 14.86 -1.47
C VAL A 118 -23.55 14.58 -2.97
N ILE A 119 -24.48 13.75 -3.40
CA ILE A 119 -24.85 13.57 -4.80
C ILE A 119 -26.36 13.79 -4.90
N ASP A 120 -26.79 14.72 -5.75
CA ASP A 120 -28.19 15.05 -6.00
C ASP A 120 -28.53 14.72 -7.45
N SER A 121 -29.38 13.71 -7.65
CA SER A 121 -29.76 13.23 -8.98
C SER A 121 -31.17 13.67 -9.37
N ASN A 122 -31.34 14.11 -10.62
CA ASN A 122 -32.65 14.40 -11.19
C ASN A 122 -33.26 13.18 -11.93
N ASP A 123 -32.43 12.16 -12.22
CA ASP A 123 -32.79 10.98 -13.01
C ASP A 123 -33.26 9.78 -12.18
N LEU A 124 -33.18 9.87 -10.85
CA LEU A 124 -33.67 8.84 -9.94
C LEU A 124 -35.09 9.16 -9.50
N PRO A 125 -35.94 8.15 -9.27
CA PRO A 125 -37.26 8.37 -8.68
C PRO A 125 -37.16 8.62 -7.17
N LEU A 126 -38.01 9.50 -6.62
CA LEU A 126 -38.01 9.83 -5.19
C LEU A 126 -38.29 8.63 -4.28
N ASN A 127 -39.07 7.65 -4.74
CA ASN A 127 -39.46 6.46 -3.99
C ASN A 127 -38.49 5.28 -4.17
N ILE A 128 -37.21 5.55 -4.45
CA ILE A 128 -36.21 4.52 -4.68
C ILE A 128 -35.86 3.77 -3.38
N SER A 129 -35.94 2.44 -3.42
CA SER A 129 -35.54 1.57 -2.31
C SER A 129 -34.05 1.20 -2.42
N ARG A 130 -33.45 0.70 -1.34
CA ARG A 130 -32.05 0.19 -1.34
C ARG A 130 -31.84 -0.94 -2.35
N GLU A 131 -32.83 -1.81 -2.54
CA GLU A 131 -32.78 -2.91 -3.51
C GLU A 131 -32.78 -2.39 -4.97
N ILE A 132 -33.57 -1.35 -5.25
CA ILE A 132 -33.60 -0.73 -6.58
C ILE A 132 -32.30 0.05 -6.83
N LEU A 133 -31.72 0.71 -5.82
CA LEU A 133 -30.41 1.37 -5.94
C LEU A 133 -29.31 0.38 -6.34
N GLN A 134 -29.28 -0.80 -5.72
CA GLN A 134 -28.28 -1.84 -5.97
C GLN A 134 -28.28 -2.38 -7.40
N SER A 135 -29.42 -2.35 -8.08
CA SER A 135 -29.59 -2.87 -9.45
C SER A 135 -29.66 -1.76 -10.50
N SER A 136 -29.50 -0.49 -10.10
CA SER A 136 -29.71 0.66 -10.96
C SER A 136 -28.47 1.02 -11.79
N LYS A 137 -28.59 0.88 -13.12
CA LYS A 137 -27.57 1.36 -14.07
C LYS A 137 -27.33 2.87 -13.99
N VAL A 138 -28.31 3.64 -13.52
CA VAL A 138 -28.17 5.10 -13.30
C VAL A 138 -27.21 5.34 -12.14
N VAL A 139 -27.35 4.59 -11.04
CA VAL A 139 -26.45 4.66 -9.87
C VAL A 139 -25.04 4.24 -10.27
N ASP A 140 -24.88 3.16 -11.03
CA ASP A 140 -23.56 2.74 -11.53
C ASP A 140 -22.85 3.84 -12.34
N GLY A 141 -23.60 4.52 -13.21
CA GLY A 141 -23.07 5.63 -14.00
C GLY A 141 -22.72 6.86 -13.16
N ILE A 142 -23.53 7.17 -12.15
CA ILE A 142 -23.26 8.24 -11.18
C ILE A 142 -22.01 7.91 -10.36
N ARG A 143 -21.89 6.68 -9.85
CA ARG A 143 -20.71 6.17 -9.13
C ARG A 143 -19.47 6.30 -9.99
N ALA A 144 -19.48 5.77 -11.22
CA ALA A 144 -18.34 5.84 -12.13
C ALA A 144 -17.91 7.29 -12.44
N GLY A 145 -18.88 8.18 -12.69
CA GLY A 145 -18.60 9.60 -12.91
C GLY A 145 -18.01 10.29 -11.67
N SER A 146 -18.52 9.95 -10.49
CA SER A 146 -18.04 10.49 -9.21
C SER A 146 -16.63 10.01 -8.87
N VAL A 147 -16.34 8.71 -9.06
CA VAL A 147 -14.99 8.13 -8.95
C VAL A 147 -14.01 8.88 -9.84
N LYS A 148 -14.36 9.09 -11.11
CA LYS A 148 -13.51 9.84 -12.05
C LYS A 148 -13.21 11.27 -11.57
N LYS A 149 -14.19 11.94 -10.95
CA LYS A 149 -13.99 13.28 -10.37
C LYS A 149 -13.10 13.27 -9.14
N VAL A 150 -13.23 12.27 -8.27
CA VAL A 150 -12.36 12.10 -7.10
C VAL A 150 -10.93 11.78 -7.52
N LEU A 151 -10.72 10.80 -8.41
CA LEU A 151 -9.39 10.45 -8.89
C LEU A 151 -8.71 11.62 -9.60
N GLY A 152 -9.45 12.37 -10.43
CA GLY A 152 -8.93 13.58 -11.07
C GLY A 152 -8.56 14.69 -10.07
N LEU A 153 -9.32 14.83 -8.97
CA LEU A 153 -8.97 15.75 -7.88
C LEU A 153 -7.67 15.32 -7.18
N LEU A 154 -7.49 14.01 -6.93
CA LEU A 154 -6.28 13.49 -6.32
C LEU A 154 -5.07 13.64 -7.24
N GLU A 155 -5.24 13.49 -8.56
CA GLU A 155 -4.18 13.73 -9.55
C GLU A 155 -3.75 15.20 -9.58
N ASP A 156 -4.71 16.12 -9.58
CA ASP A 156 -4.44 17.55 -9.51
C ASP A 156 -3.68 17.93 -8.22
N MET A 157 -4.13 17.41 -7.07
CA MET A 157 -3.41 17.57 -5.80
C MET A 157 -1.99 17.00 -5.86
N ALA A 158 -1.81 15.83 -6.47
CA ALA A 158 -0.51 15.18 -6.60
C ALA A 158 0.47 15.97 -7.48
N GLN A 159 -0.03 16.64 -8.52
CA GLN A 159 0.79 17.41 -9.48
C GLN A 159 1.08 18.83 -8.98
N ASN A 160 0.10 19.47 -8.34
CA ASN A 160 0.14 20.91 -8.07
C ASN A 160 0.27 21.26 -6.58
N GLU A 161 -0.06 20.34 -5.67
CA GLU A 161 -0.12 20.59 -4.22
C GLU A 161 0.60 19.49 -3.42
N GLY A 162 1.88 19.23 -3.72
CA GLY A 162 2.64 18.09 -3.18
C GLY A 162 2.59 17.90 -1.66
N GLU A 163 2.70 18.97 -0.86
CA GLU A 163 2.58 18.88 0.61
C GLU A 163 1.19 18.43 1.07
N LYS A 164 0.15 18.89 0.38
CA LYS A 164 -1.24 18.52 0.66
C LYS A 164 -1.51 17.08 0.23
N TYR A 165 -0.93 16.65 -0.89
CA TYR A 165 -0.98 15.26 -1.32
C TYR A 165 -0.26 14.32 -0.34
N ALA A 166 0.87 14.74 0.22
CA ALA A 166 1.57 13.98 1.25
C ALA A 166 0.71 13.80 2.52
N LYS A 167 -0.04 14.84 2.95
CA LYS A 167 -1.03 14.73 4.03
C LYS A 167 -2.14 13.73 3.70
N PHE A 168 -2.72 13.83 2.50
CA PHE A 168 -3.70 12.87 2.01
C PHE A 168 -3.15 11.44 2.05
N TRP A 169 -1.97 11.22 1.49
CA TRP A 169 -1.37 9.89 1.38
C TRP A 169 -1.12 9.26 2.75
N LYS A 170 -0.68 10.04 3.73
CA LYS A 170 -0.47 9.57 5.10
C LYS A 170 -1.74 9.01 5.74
N GLU A 171 -2.87 9.65 5.50
CA GLU A 171 -4.16 9.28 6.09
C GLU A 171 -4.88 8.17 5.29
N PHE A 172 -4.81 8.22 3.96
CA PHE A 172 -5.68 7.42 3.08
C PHE A 172 -4.93 6.51 2.10
N GLY A 173 -3.61 6.59 2.02
CA GLY A 173 -2.80 5.81 1.07
C GLY A 173 -3.04 4.31 1.19
N ARG A 174 -3.22 3.80 2.43
CA ARG A 174 -3.55 2.39 2.67
C ARG A 174 -4.89 1.97 2.07
N ALA A 175 -5.91 2.82 2.13
CA ALA A 175 -7.20 2.54 1.52
C ALA A 175 -7.09 2.61 -0.01
N LEU A 176 -6.36 3.59 -0.54
CA LEU A 176 -6.15 3.75 -1.98
C LEU A 176 -5.38 2.57 -2.61
N LYS A 177 -4.46 1.94 -1.85
CA LYS A 177 -3.75 0.71 -2.26
C LYS A 177 -4.68 -0.50 -2.48
N GLU A 178 -5.91 -0.49 -1.98
CA GLU A 178 -6.91 -1.54 -2.27
C GLU A 178 -7.48 -1.40 -3.70
N GLY A 179 -7.44 -0.17 -4.25
CA GLY A 179 -8.06 0.18 -5.52
C GLY A 179 -7.65 -0.69 -6.72
N PRO A 180 -6.36 -1.03 -6.92
CA PRO A 180 -5.94 -1.88 -8.05
C PRO A 180 -6.55 -3.29 -8.06
N ALA A 181 -7.01 -3.80 -6.92
CA ALA A 181 -7.69 -5.09 -6.81
C ALA A 181 -9.22 -4.98 -6.99
N GLU A 182 -9.80 -3.83 -6.65
CA GLU A 182 -11.26 -3.59 -6.69
C GLU A 182 -11.72 -2.98 -8.02
N ASP A 183 -10.93 -2.07 -8.60
CA ASP A 183 -11.31 -1.21 -9.72
C ASP A 183 -10.33 -1.32 -10.89
N TYR A 184 -10.46 -2.42 -11.64
CA TYR A 184 -9.65 -2.70 -12.81
C TYR A 184 -9.74 -1.62 -13.89
N GLY A 185 -10.90 -0.94 -14.00
CA GLY A 185 -11.13 0.10 -15.00
C GLY A 185 -10.30 1.37 -14.74
N ASN A 186 -10.04 1.68 -13.47
CA ASN A 186 -9.22 2.83 -13.07
C ASN A 186 -7.82 2.44 -12.54
N ARG A 187 -7.45 1.15 -12.63
CA ARG A 187 -6.20 0.61 -12.05
C ARG A 187 -4.95 1.41 -12.43
N GLU A 188 -4.81 1.81 -13.69
CA GLU A 188 -3.66 2.60 -14.14
C GLU A 188 -3.64 4.00 -13.52
N GLN A 189 -4.80 4.65 -13.45
CA GLN A 189 -4.94 5.97 -12.83
C GLN A 189 -4.62 5.91 -11.33
N ILE A 190 -5.13 4.88 -10.64
CA ILE A 190 -4.85 4.64 -9.22
C ILE A 190 -3.36 4.36 -9.01
N ALA A 191 -2.72 3.57 -9.87
CA ALA A 191 -1.28 3.28 -9.77
C ALA A 191 -0.41 4.56 -9.83
N LYS A 192 -0.77 5.55 -10.65
CA LYS A 192 -0.07 6.86 -10.73
C LYS A 192 -0.16 7.67 -9.42
N LEU A 193 -1.22 7.46 -8.65
CA LEU A 193 -1.43 8.10 -7.36
C LEU A 193 -0.65 7.42 -6.22
N LEU A 194 -0.22 6.17 -6.39
CA LEU A 194 0.50 5.47 -5.32
C LEU A 194 1.82 6.16 -4.98
N ARG A 195 2.19 6.13 -3.70
CA ARG A 195 3.50 6.58 -3.20
C ARG A 195 4.16 5.49 -2.37
N PHE A 196 5.48 5.40 -2.50
CA PHE A 196 6.28 4.38 -1.85
C PHE A 196 7.52 4.99 -1.23
N SER A 197 8.08 4.30 -0.24
CA SER A 197 9.49 4.49 0.12
C SER A 197 10.36 3.75 -0.88
N SER A 198 11.59 4.20 -1.10
CA SER A 198 12.54 3.48 -1.95
C SER A 198 13.96 3.59 -1.43
N THR A 199 14.85 2.74 -1.95
CA THR A 199 16.29 2.79 -1.64
C THR A 199 16.96 4.10 -2.06
N GLN A 200 16.36 4.86 -2.97
CA GLN A 200 16.90 6.15 -3.43
C GLN A 200 16.66 7.27 -2.41
N THR A 201 15.47 7.31 -1.81
CA THR A 201 15.12 8.31 -0.78
C THR A 201 15.63 7.88 0.60
N ASP A 202 15.67 6.57 0.84
CA ASP A 202 16.14 5.96 2.09
C ASP A 202 15.44 6.49 3.36
N SER A 203 14.16 6.87 3.20
CA SER A 203 13.26 7.39 4.24
C SER A 203 12.00 6.55 4.38
N ALA A 204 11.50 6.45 5.61
CA ALA A 204 10.23 5.80 5.93
C ALA A 204 9.01 6.56 5.39
N ASP A 205 9.17 7.84 5.04
CA ASP A 205 8.09 8.63 4.44
C ASP A 205 7.93 8.24 2.96
N PRO A 206 6.76 7.71 2.56
CA PRO A 206 6.53 7.28 1.19
C PRO A 206 6.25 8.48 0.28
N THR A 207 7.27 8.93 -0.45
CA THR A 207 7.18 10.11 -1.34
C THR A 207 7.39 9.77 -2.81
N VAL A 208 7.85 8.56 -3.14
CA VAL A 208 8.21 8.16 -4.50
C VAL A 208 6.97 7.67 -5.25
N SER A 209 6.61 8.33 -6.36
CA SER A 209 5.61 7.79 -7.29
C SER A 209 6.22 6.72 -8.21
N LEU A 210 5.38 5.91 -8.85
CA LEU A 210 5.85 4.97 -9.87
C LEU A 210 6.45 5.71 -11.07
N SER A 211 5.89 6.86 -11.47
CA SER A 211 6.45 7.68 -12.55
C SER A 211 7.84 8.22 -12.19
N ASP A 212 8.06 8.60 -10.93
CA ASP A 212 9.38 9.02 -10.43
C ASP A 212 10.40 7.87 -10.51
N TYR A 213 9.97 6.66 -10.16
CA TYR A 213 10.78 5.44 -10.28
C TYR A 213 11.16 5.19 -11.74
N LEU A 214 10.17 5.22 -12.66
CA LEU A 214 10.41 5.03 -14.10
C LEU A 214 11.41 6.06 -14.65
N GLY A 215 11.29 7.33 -14.24
CA GLY A 215 12.20 8.40 -14.63
C GLY A 215 13.65 8.22 -14.17
N ARG A 216 13.90 7.31 -13.22
CA ARG A 216 15.24 6.99 -12.69
C ARG A 216 15.72 5.57 -13.05
N MET A 217 14.94 4.81 -13.81
CA MET A 217 15.36 3.49 -14.26
C MET A 217 16.68 3.56 -15.04
N LYS A 218 17.53 2.55 -14.82
CA LYS A 218 18.80 2.43 -15.54
C LYS A 218 18.57 1.90 -16.96
N ASP A 219 19.51 2.20 -17.86
CA ASP A 219 19.51 1.62 -19.19
C ASP A 219 19.54 0.09 -19.12
N GLY A 220 18.70 -0.57 -19.92
CA GLY A 220 18.54 -2.03 -19.90
C GLY A 220 17.64 -2.58 -18.79
N GLN A 221 17.20 -1.74 -17.83
CA GLN A 221 16.24 -2.14 -16.81
C GLN A 221 14.81 -2.26 -17.39
N ASP A 222 14.20 -3.44 -17.24
CA ASP A 222 12.86 -3.75 -17.73
C ASP A 222 11.84 -4.08 -16.63
N LYS A 223 12.29 -4.16 -15.38
CA LYS A 223 11.47 -4.49 -14.20
C LYS A 223 11.48 -3.37 -13.16
N ILE A 224 10.38 -3.25 -12.42
CA ILE A 224 10.25 -2.46 -11.20
C ILE A 224 10.53 -3.38 -10.01
N TYR A 225 11.62 -3.12 -9.31
CA TYR A 225 12.02 -3.96 -8.18
C TYR A 225 11.35 -3.49 -6.88
N TYR A 226 10.89 -4.44 -6.08
CA TYR A 226 10.29 -4.16 -4.77
C TYR A 226 10.64 -5.22 -3.72
N ILE A 227 10.52 -4.85 -2.45
CA ILE A 227 10.55 -5.77 -1.30
C ILE A 227 9.36 -5.47 -0.39
N THR A 228 8.75 -6.51 0.16
CA THR A 228 7.77 -6.41 1.24
C THR A 228 8.40 -6.82 2.57
N ALA A 229 8.13 -6.09 3.64
CA ALA A 229 8.60 -6.42 4.99
C ALA A 229 7.66 -5.86 6.07
N GLU A 230 7.81 -6.28 7.33
CA GLU A 230 6.98 -5.77 8.44
C GLU A 230 7.26 -4.32 8.84
N SER A 231 8.43 -3.81 8.50
CA SER A 231 8.84 -2.47 8.88
C SER A 231 9.82 -1.90 7.87
N PHE A 232 9.91 -0.57 7.85
CA PHE A 232 10.87 0.14 7.02
C PHE A 232 12.30 -0.29 7.33
N ALA A 233 12.64 -0.48 8.60
CA ALA A 233 13.97 -0.93 9.01
C ALA A 233 14.30 -2.34 8.50
N ALA A 234 13.34 -3.27 8.52
CA ALA A 234 13.52 -4.61 7.98
C ALA A 234 13.69 -4.57 6.45
N ALA A 235 12.84 -3.82 5.74
CA ALA A 235 12.96 -3.64 4.30
C ALA A 235 14.33 -3.03 3.92
N LYS A 236 14.68 -1.90 4.53
CA LYS A 236 15.91 -1.13 4.25
C LYS A 236 17.20 -1.92 4.52
N ASN A 237 17.22 -2.80 5.52
CA ASN A 237 18.42 -3.54 5.90
C ASN A 237 18.41 -4.99 5.39
N SER A 238 17.49 -5.34 4.49
CA SER A 238 17.43 -6.68 3.93
C SER A 238 18.67 -7.02 3.10
N PRO A 239 19.26 -8.22 3.28
CA PRO A 239 20.36 -8.71 2.43
C PRO A 239 20.02 -8.72 0.94
N HIS A 240 18.75 -8.85 0.58
CA HIS A 240 18.30 -8.85 -0.82
C HIS A 240 18.55 -7.53 -1.54
N LEU A 241 18.82 -6.44 -0.83
CA LEU A 241 19.08 -5.12 -1.43
C LEU A 241 20.54 -4.90 -1.81
N GLU A 242 21.47 -5.74 -1.34
CA GLU A 242 22.91 -5.52 -1.47
C GLU A 242 23.36 -5.37 -2.92
N ILE A 243 23.05 -6.34 -3.79
CA ILE A 243 23.40 -6.24 -5.21
C ILE A 243 22.73 -5.06 -5.92
N PHE A 244 21.48 -4.72 -5.54
CA PHE A 244 20.77 -3.59 -6.16
C PHE A 244 21.42 -2.27 -5.78
N ARG A 245 21.80 -2.10 -4.51
CA ARG A 245 22.57 -0.94 -4.05
C ARG A 245 23.91 -0.85 -4.77
N LYS A 246 24.64 -1.97 -4.87
CA LYS A 246 25.93 -2.02 -5.59
C LYS A 246 25.78 -1.62 -7.06
N LYS A 247 24.71 -2.06 -7.73
CA LYS A 247 24.42 -1.72 -9.14
C LYS A 247 23.67 -0.39 -9.32
N GLY A 248 23.33 0.32 -8.23
CA GLY A 248 22.57 1.57 -8.26
C GLY A 248 21.15 1.42 -8.83
N LEU A 249 20.54 0.23 -8.66
CA LEU A 249 19.17 -0.05 -9.04
C LEU A 249 18.22 0.30 -7.88
N GLU A 250 17.20 1.09 -8.18
CA GLU A 250 16.20 1.49 -7.18
C GLU A 250 15.27 0.32 -6.84
N VAL A 251 14.95 0.15 -5.56
CA VAL A 251 14.01 -0.85 -5.06
C VAL A 251 12.96 -0.16 -4.20
N LEU A 252 11.68 -0.43 -4.46
CA LEU A 252 10.57 0.04 -3.65
C LEU A 252 10.50 -0.73 -2.33
N LEU A 253 10.35 -0.01 -1.22
CA LEU A 253 10.30 -0.55 0.14
C LEU A 253 8.85 -0.50 0.61
N MET A 254 8.19 -1.66 0.57
CA MET A 254 6.76 -1.82 0.87
C MET A 254 6.59 -2.44 2.26
N THR A 255 5.80 -1.81 3.12
CA THR A 255 5.75 -2.14 4.55
C THR A 255 4.36 -2.14 5.16
N ASP A 256 3.34 -1.75 4.39
CA ASP A 256 1.97 -1.88 4.83
C ASP A 256 1.44 -3.29 4.51
N ARG A 257 0.59 -3.83 5.36
CA ARG A 257 -0.03 -5.15 5.14
C ARG A 257 -0.77 -5.27 3.79
N VAL A 258 -1.37 -4.17 3.35
CA VAL A 258 -2.09 -4.09 2.06
C VAL A 258 -1.14 -4.20 0.86
N ASP A 259 0.17 -4.02 1.03
CA ASP A 259 1.13 -4.10 -0.07
C ASP A 259 1.23 -5.52 -0.67
N GLU A 260 1.14 -6.57 0.16
CA GLU A 260 1.07 -7.95 -0.34
C GLU A 260 -0.16 -8.17 -1.23
N TRP A 261 -1.29 -7.59 -0.81
CA TRP A 261 -2.53 -7.64 -1.58
C TRP A 261 -2.40 -6.85 -2.88
N LEU A 262 -1.86 -5.63 -2.81
CA LEU A 262 -1.58 -4.78 -3.98
C LEU A 262 -0.73 -5.52 -5.01
N MET A 263 0.37 -6.14 -4.58
CA MET A 263 1.31 -6.80 -5.48
C MET A 263 0.78 -8.10 -6.11
N SER A 264 -0.31 -8.66 -5.58
CA SER A 264 -1.03 -9.76 -6.24
C SER A 264 -1.98 -9.30 -7.37
N HIS A 265 -2.25 -7.99 -7.48
CA HIS A 265 -3.20 -7.42 -8.46
C HIS A 265 -2.56 -6.39 -9.41
N LEU A 266 -1.48 -5.72 -8.99
CA LEU A 266 -0.72 -4.76 -9.77
C LEU A 266 0.57 -5.41 -10.33
N ASN A 267 0.43 -6.12 -11.45
CA ASN A 267 1.52 -6.90 -12.04
C ASN A 267 2.44 -6.06 -12.96
N GLU A 268 1.96 -4.93 -13.46
CA GLU A 268 2.72 -4.05 -14.36
C GLU A 268 2.28 -2.59 -14.22
N PHE A 269 3.17 -1.67 -14.60
CA PHE A 269 2.91 -0.25 -14.71
C PHE A 269 3.66 0.32 -15.92
N GLU A 270 2.94 0.99 -16.83
CA GLU A 270 3.48 1.54 -18.09
C GLU A 270 4.38 0.54 -18.87
N GLY A 271 3.96 -0.73 -18.91
CA GLY A 271 4.65 -1.81 -19.62
C GLY A 271 5.86 -2.40 -18.88
N LYS A 272 6.14 -1.99 -17.65
CA LYS A 272 7.19 -2.55 -16.79
C LYS A 272 6.58 -3.50 -15.76
N HIS A 273 7.06 -4.74 -15.70
CA HIS A 273 6.61 -5.72 -14.73
C HIS A 273 7.24 -5.51 -13.35
N PHE A 274 6.49 -5.82 -12.30
CA PHE A 274 7.01 -5.81 -10.94
C PHE A 274 7.75 -7.12 -10.62
N GLN A 275 8.87 -7.02 -9.92
CA GLN A 275 9.67 -8.16 -9.48
C GLN A 275 10.04 -8.01 -8.01
N SER A 276 9.67 -9.01 -7.20
CA SER A 276 10.14 -9.06 -5.82
C SER A 276 11.62 -9.40 -5.80
N VAL A 277 12.39 -8.65 -5.03
CA VAL A 277 13.80 -8.95 -4.76
C VAL A 277 13.98 -10.09 -3.75
N ALA A 278 12.92 -10.60 -3.11
CA ALA A 278 12.99 -11.73 -2.18
C ALA A 278 12.50 -13.06 -2.80
N LYS A 279 12.08 -13.05 -4.06
CA LYS A 279 11.51 -14.22 -4.75
C LYS A 279 12.20 -14.51 -6.08
N GLY A 280 12.20 -15.79 -6.44
CA GLY A 280 12.64 -16.30 -7.73
C GLY A 280 14.13 -16.12 -8.01
N ALA A 281 14.55 -16.52 -9.20
CA ALA A 281 15.88 -16.18 -9.69
C ALA A 281 15.93 -14.68 -10.02
N LEU A 282 17.02 -14.01 -9.62
CA LEU A 282 17.23 -12.63 -10.01
C LEU A 282 17.66 -12.59 -11.47
N ASP A 283 16.74 -12.24 -12.36
CA ASP A 283 17.07 -11.93 -13.75
C ASP A 283 17.72 -10.55 -13.83
N LEU A 284 18.96 -10.47 -13.37
CA LEU A 284 19.85 -9.35 -13.64
C LEU A 284 20.66 -9.59 -14.93
N ASP A 285 20.32 -10.59 -15.73
CA ASP A 285 21.15 -11.06 -16.85
C ASP A 285 21.34 -9.99 -17.93
N LYS A 286 20.40 -9.06 -18.07
CA LYS A 286 20.48 -7.92 -18.99
C LYS A 286 21.35 -6.76 -18.45
N ILE A 287 21.69 -6.80 -17.16
CA ILE A 287 22.43 -5.77 -16.42
C ILE A 287 23.78 -6.34 -15.90
N ALA A 288 23.97 -7.66 -15.94
CA ALA A 288 25.19 -8.36 -15.57
C ALA A 288 26.12 -8.53 -16.79
N SER A 289 27.43 -8.39 -16.57
CA SER A 289 28.43 -8.67 -17.61
C SER A 289 28.52 -10.17 -17.89
N GLU A 290 29.05 -10.56 -19.06
CA GLU A 290 29.30 -11.99 -19.35
C GLU A 290 30.33 -12.61 -18.38
N GLU A 291 31.26 -11.80 -17.87
CA GLU A 291 32.26 -12.21 -16.87
C GLU A 291 31.58 -12.59 -15.54
N GLU A 292 30.66 -11.76 -15.03
CA GLU A 292 29.91 -12.04 -13.80
C GLU A 292 29.14 -13.38 -13.90
N LYS A 293 28.60 -13.70 -15.08
CA LYS A 293 27.87 -14.96 -15.33
C LYS A 293 28.79 -16.18 -15.33
N GLN A 294 30.01 -16.04 -15.86
CA GLN A 294 30.99 -17.12 -15.85
C GLN A 294 31.53 -17.36 -14.44
N GLU A 295 31.84 -16.29 -13.71
CA GLU A 295 32.30 -16.35 -12.31
C GLU A 295 31.28 -17.06 -11.41
N GLN A 296 29.98 -16.78 -11.60
CA GLN A 296 28.94 -17.43 -10.80
C GLN A 296 28.87 -18.94 -11.04
N LYS A 297 28.90 -19.40 -12.30
CA LYS A 297 28.90 -20.83 -12.63
C LYS A 297 30.13 -21.54 -12.08
N GLN A 298 31.29 -20.90 -12.19
CA GLN A 298 32.53 -21.44 -11.66
C GLN A 298 32.50 -21.54 -10.13
N ALA A 299 31.94 -20.53 -9.45
CA ALA A 299 31.78 -20.56 -8.00
C ALA A 299 30.81 -21.66 -7.55
N GLU A 300 29.70 -21.89 -8.26
CA GLU A 300 28.81 -23.01 -7.97
C GLU A 300 29.54 -24.36 -8.08
N ASP A 301 30.33 -24.55 -9.15
CA ASP A 301 31.12 -25.77 -9.36
C ASP A 301 32.20 -25.97 -8.28
N GLU A 302 32.91 -24.91 -7.88
CA GLU A 302 33.95 -24.97 -6.85
C GLU A 302 33.39 -25.27 -5.45
N HIS A 303 32.16 -24.86 -5.18
CA HIS A 303 31.55 -24.98 -3.85
C HIS A 303 30.54 -26.12 -3.72
N LYS A 304 30.39 -27.01 -4.72
CA LYS A 304 29.44 -28.13 -4.70
C LYS A 304 29.46 -28.97 -3.43
N ASP A 305 30.65 -29.33 -2.95
CA ASP A 305 30.80 -30.15 -1.74
C ASP A 305 30.29 -29.42 -0.49
N LEU A 306 30.54 -28.12 -0.38
CA LEU A 306 30.01 -27.29 0.71
C LEU A 306 28.49 -27.22 0.64
N LEU A 307 27.92 -26.94 -0.54
CA LEU A 307 26.48 -26.83 -0.74
C LEU A 307 25.76 -28.13 -0.37
N ALA A 308 26.32 -29.28 -0.79
CA ALA A 308 25.79 -30.60 -0.46
C ALA A 308 25.82 -30.87 1.05
N ARG A 309 26.95 -30.55 1.72
CA ARG A 309 27.10 -30.73 3.17
C ARG A 309 26.17 -29.83 3.97
N VAL A 310 25.96 -28.58 3.55
CA VAL A 310 24.99 -27.66 4.16
C VAL A 310 23.57 -28.16 3.96
N LYS A 311 23.23 -28.67 2.77
CA LYS A 311 21.93 -29.24 2.47
C LYS A 311 21.63 -30.49 3.32
N GLU A 312 22.63 -31.34 3.55
CA GLU A 312 22.52 -32.49 4.43
C GLU A 312 22.24 -32.08 5.88
N ALA A 313 22.98 -31.08 6.40
CA ALA A 313 22.79 -30.55 7.75
C ALA A 313 21.39 -29.95 7.97
N LEU A 314 20.89 -29.15 7.02
CA LEU A 314 19.58 -28.49 7.12
C LEU A 314 18.40 -29.39 6.75
N GLY A 315 18.66 -30.50 6.03
CA GLY A 315 17.65 -31.48 5.64
C GLY A 315 16.43 -30.84 4.99
N ASP A 316 15.27 -30.97 5.66
CA ASP A 316 13.98 -30.51 5.17
C ASP A 316 13.66 -29.02 5.45
N GLN A 317 14.53 -28.30 6.16
CA GLN A 317 14.32 -26.88 6.46
C GLN A 317 14.47 -25.99 5.21
N VAL A 318 15.24 -26.46 4.22
CA VAL A 318 15.47 -25.75 2.95
C VAL A 318 15.08 -26.64 1.79
N LYS A 319 14.68 -26.05 0.66
CA LYS A 319 14.45 -26.77 -0.60
C LYS A 319 15.79 -27.16 -1.23
N GLU A 320 16.70 -26.20 -1.34
CA GLU A 320 18.03 -26.37 -1.93
C GLU A 320 18.98 -25.29 -1.40
N VAL A 321 20.29 -25.52 -1.53
CA VAL A 321 21.35 -24.57 -1.13
C VAL A 321 22.15 -24.19 -2.38
N ARG A 322 22.36 -22.89 -2.60
CA ARG A 322 23.00 -22.35 -3.81
C ARG A 322 24.02 -21.25 -3.47
N ILE A 323 24.85 -20.88 -4.44
CA ILE A 323 25.68 -19.68 -4.36
C ILE A 323 24.84 -18.47 -4.74
N SER A 324 24.92 -17.41 -3.95
CA SER A 324 24.18 -16.18 -4.22
C SER A 324 24.86 -15.32 -5.28
N SER A 325 24.08 -14.75 -6.19
CA SER A 325 24.45 -13.57 -6.99
C SER A 325 23.98 -12.25 -6.38
N ARG A 326 23.30 -12.32 -5.23
CA ARG A 326 22.54 -11.21 -4.65
C ARG A 326 23.28 -10.53 -3.49
N LEU A 327 24.19 -11.26 -2.87
CA LEU A 327 24.89 -10.86 -1.64
C LEU A 327 26.25 -10.23 -1.96
N THR A 328 26.60 -9.23 -1.17
CA THR A 328 27.92 -8.60 -1.14
C THR A 328 28.56 -8.77 0.23
N ASP A 329 27.85 -8.35 1.28
CA ASP A 329 28.36 -8.25 2.65
C ASP A 329 27.69 -9.27 3.57
N SER A 330 26.46 -9.69 3.28
CA SER A 330 25.79 -10.71 4.09
C SER A 330 26.32 -12.12 3.77
N PRO A 331 26.42 -13.02 4.78
CA PRO A 331 26.91 -14.37 4.58
C PRO A 331 25.89 -15.28 3.89
N ALA A 332 24.60 -15.05 4.11
CA ALA A 332 23.52 -15.86 3.56
C ALA A 332 22.19 -15.08 3.49
N CYS A 333 21.29 -15.54 2.63
CA CYS A 333 19.88 -15.15 2.61
C CYS A 333 19.00 -16.33 2.15
N LEU A 334 17.71 -16.21 2.35
CA LEU A 334 16.69 -17.14 1.96
C LEU A 334 15.86 -16.55 0.82
N VAL A 335 15.61 -17.36 -0.20
CA VAL A 335 14.84 -16.95 -1.36
C VAL A 335 13.64 -17.88 -1.50
N MET A 336 12.47 -17.31 -1.76
CA MET A 336 11.25 -18.07 -2.05
C MET A 336 11.16 -18.38 -3.54
N ASP A 337 10.44 -19.44 -3.92
CA ASP A 337 10.03 -19.64 -5.31
C ASP A 337 9.24 -18.42 -5.82
N GLU A 338 9.30 -18.16 -7.13
CA GLU A 338 8.66 -16.99 -7.76
C GLU A 338 7.15 -16.91 -7.48
N HIS A 339 6.47 -18.06 -7.48
CA HIS A 339 5.03 -18.17 -7.23
C HIS A 339 4.67 -18.53 -5.78
N ALA A 340 5.66 -18.66 -4.89
CA ALA A 340 5.38 -18.92 -3.48
C ALA A 340 4.81 -17.68 -2.79
N LEU A 341 4.11 -17.90 -1.68
CA LEU A 341 3.75 -16.83 -0.77
C LEU A 341 5.03 -16.16 -0.25
N SER A 342 5.01 -14.85 -0.04
CA SER A 342 6.14 -14.20 0.64
C SER A 342 6.17 -14.65 2.09
N ALA A 343 7.36 -14.63 2.72
CA ALA A 343 7.48 -14.90 4.15
C ALA A 343 6.60 -13.96 5.00
N HIS A 344 6.45 -12.70 4.57
CA HIS A 344 5.57 -11.74 5.23
C HIS A 344 4.08 -12.12 5.11
N LEU A 345 3.62 -12.53 3.92
CA LEU A 345 2.25 -12.97 3.70
C LEU A 345 1.92 -14.29 4.42
N GLU A 346 2.84 -15.27 4.40
CA GLU A 346 2.64 -16.53 5.13
C GLU A 346 2.37 -16.28 6.61
N ARG A 347 3.15 -15.40 7.24
CA ARG A 347 2.96 -15.01 8.63
C ARG A 347 1.62 -14.30 8.84
N MET A 348 1.28 -13.34 8.00
CA MET A 348 0.01 -12.61 8.12
C MET A 348 -1.19 -13.56 8.11
N LEU A 349 -1.15 -14.58 7.25
CA LEU A 349 -2.18 -15.60 7.17
C LEU A 349 -2.19 -16.54 8.39
N ARG A 350 -1.02 -16.94 8.91
CA ARG A 350 -0.93 -17.72 10.17
C ARG A 350 -1.48 -16.95 11.38
N ASP A 351 -1.14 -15.66 11.49
CA ASP A 351 -1.64 -14.77 12.55
C ASP A 351 -3.16 -14.61 12.46
N ALA A 352 -3.72 -14.68 11.25
CA ALA A 352 -5.17 -14.70 11.01
C ALA A 352 -5.81 -16.08 11.27
N GLY A 353 -5.06 -17.06 11.79
CA GLY A 353 -5.52 -18.41 12.10
C GLY A 353 -5.69 -19.33 10.89
N GLN A 354 -5.18 -18.93 9.71
CA GLN A 354 -5.22 -19.77 8.51
C GLN A 354 -4.13 -20.84 8.56
N ASN A 355 -4.46 -22.04 8.09
CA ASN A 355 -3.51 -23.14 8.00
C ASN A 355 -2.75 -23.03 6.67
N VAL A 356 -1.61 -22.33 6.70
CA VAL A 356 -0.78 -22.06 5.52
C VAL A 356 0.34 -23.09 5.43
N PRO A 357 0.46 -23.84 4.32
CA PRO A 357 1.60 -24.72 4.10
C PRO A 357 2.91 -23.91 4.15
N THR A 358 3.88 -24.37 4.92
CA THR A 358 5.21 -23.74 4.98
C THR A 358 5.95 -23.98 3.67
N SER A 359 6.24 -22.92 2.92
CA SER A 359 7.11 -23.00 1.74
C SER A 359 8.56 -23.17 2.19
N LYS A 360 9.27 -24.15 1.62
CA LYS A 360 10.69 -24.36 1.94
C LYS A 360 11.55 -23.35 1.15
N PRO A 361 12.40 -22.53 1.82
CA PRO A 361 13.30 -21.58 1.16
C PRO A 361 14.43 -22.25 0.37
N TYR A 362 14.97 -21.55 -0.61
CA TYR A 362 16.35 -21.74 -1.05
C TYR A 362 17.28 -21.00 -0.09
N LEU A 363 18.34 -21.63 0.40
CA LEU A 363 19.40 -20.93 1.14
C LEU A 363 20.49 -20.53 0.14
N GLU A 364 20.71 -19.24 -0.05
CA GLU A 364 21.81 -18.73 -0.86
C GLU A 364 22.97 -18.31 0.05
N LEU A 365 24.18 -18.75 -0.28
CA LEU A 365 25.41 -18.47 0.46
C LEU A 365 26.32 -17.51 -0.32
N ASN A 366 27.01 -16.62 0.39
CA ASN A 366 28.04 -15.74 -0.16
C ASN A 366 29.44 -16.37 0.04
N PRO A 367 30.04 -16.98 -0.99
CA PRO A 367 31.32 -17.70 -0.85
C PRO A 367 32.49 -16.77 -0.52
N GLN A 368 32.38 -15.48 -0.82
CA GLN A 368 33.40 -14.49 -0.47
C GLN A 368 33.32 -14.04 1.00
N HIS A 369 32.24 -14.34 1.70
CA HIS A 369 32.08 -13.92 3.09
C HIS A 369 32.96 -14.76 4.05
N PRO A 370 33.71 -14.14 4.99
CA PRO A 370 34.58 -14.86 5.91
C PRO A 370 33.90 -15.95 6.74
N LEU A 371 32.64 -15.77 7.12
CA LEU A 371 31.87 -16.81 7.83
C LEU A 371 31.63 -18.06 6.97
N VAL A 372 31.38 -17.89 5.67
CA VAL A 372 31.18 -19.01 4.74
C VAL A 372 32.51 -19.68 4.44
N GLY A 373 33.61 -18.91 4.36
CA GLY A 373 34.96 -19.46 4.33
C GLY A 373 35.30 -20.29 5.56
N ARG A 374 34.98 -19.79 6.77
CA ARG A 374 35.16 -20.53 8.03
C ARG A 374 34.31 -21.81 8.05
N LEU A 375 33.07 -21.74 7.57
CA LEU A 375 32.19 -22.91 7.46
C LEU A 375 32.78 -23.97 6.50
N LYS A 376 33.34 -23.55 5.36
CA LYS A 376 34.04 -24.42 4.39
C LYS A 376 35.23 -25.14 5.02
N SER A 377 35.98 -24.48 5.90
CA SER A 377 37.17 -25.04 6.55
C SER A 377 36.89 -25.85 7.82
N GLU A 378 35.65 -25.90 8.32
CA GLU A 378 35.34 -26.61 9.56
C GLU A 378 35.28 -28.14 9.34
N ALA A 379 36.26 -28.84 9.93
CA ALA A 379 36.38 -30.29 9.83
C ALA A 379 35.52 -31.04 10.87
N ASP A 380 35.23 -30.43 12.01
CA ASP A 380 34.40 -31.06 13.04
C ASP A 380 32.93 -31.07 12.60
N ALA A 381 32.33 -32.26 12.53
CA ALA A 381 30.96 -32.42 12.05
C ALA A 381 29.93 -31.74 12.97
N GLY A 382 30.14 -31.75 14.29
CA GLY A 382 29.25 -31.12 15.24
C GLY A 382 29.26 -29.60 15.11
N ARG A 383 30.46 -28.99 15.12
CA ARG A 383 30.62 -27.55 14.94
C ARG A 383 30.16 -27.07 13.57
N PHE A 384 30.40 -27.85 12.51
CA PHE A 384 29.87 -27.53 11.19
C PHE A 384 28.35 -27.48 11.20
N ASN A 385 27.69 -28.44 11.87
CA ASN A 385 26.24 -28.46 11.96
C ASN A 385 25.71 -27.24 12.75
N ASP A 386 26.33 -26.94 13.90
CA ASP A 386 25.96 -25.78 14.71
C ASP A 386 26.14 -24.46 13.96
N LEU A 387 27.26 -24.28 13.26
CA LEU A 387 27.52 -23.09 12.42
C LEU A 387 26.54 -22.99 11.26
N THR A 388 26.20 -24.12 10.63
CA THR A 388 25.22 -24.18 9.53
C THR A 388 23.84 -23.73 10.01
N HIS A 389 23.35 -24.28 11.12
CA HIS A 389 22.08 -23.88 11.70
C HIS A 389 22.10 -22.42 12.16
N LEU A 390 23.19 -21.96 12.79
CA LEU A 390 23.32 -20.56 13.20
C LEU A 390 23.22 -19.62 11.99
N LEU A 391 23.90 -19.94 10.89
CA LEU A 391 23.87 -19.14 9.67
C LEU A 391 22.47 -19.11 9.04
N PHE A 392 21.78 -20.26 9.01
CA PHE A 392 20.41 -20.36 8.55
C PHE A 392 19.45 -19.54 9.44
N GLU A 393 19.54 -19.68 10.76
CA GLU A 393 18.71 -18.96 11.73
C GLU A 393 18.94 -17.44 11.66
N GLN A 394 20.18 -17.00 11.43
CA GLN A 394 20.50 -15.60 11.18
C GLN A 394 19.84 -15.08 9.89
N ALA A 395 19.85 -15.88 8.82
CA ALA A 395 19.17 -15.52 7.57
C ALA A 395 17.65 -15.39 7.77
N VAL A 396 17.02 -16.34 8.48
CA VAL A 396 15.60 -16.26 8.86
C VAL A 396 15.29 -14.96 9.59
N LEU A 397 16.11 -14.59 10.58
CA LEU A 397 15.91 -13.36 11.35
C LEU A 397 16.14 -12.09 10.52
N ALA A 398 17.14 -12.09 9.63
CA ALA A 398 17.47 -10.94 8.78
C ALA A 398 16.34 -10.59 7.79
N GLU A 399 15.54 -11.58 7.40
CA GLU A 399 14.33 -11.40 6.59
C GLU A 399 13.08 -11.08 7.41
N GLY A 400 13.26 -10.85 8.71
CA GLY A 400 12.17 -10.58 9.64
C GLY A 400 11.29 -11.80 9.88
N GLY A 401 11.81 -13.02 9.69
CA GLY A 401 11.15 -14.26 10.09
C GLY A 401 11.21 -14.48 11.61
N GLN A 402 10.49 -15.50 12.07
CA GLN A 402 10.52 -15.95 13.46
C GLN A 402 11.15 -17.35 13.51
N LEU A 403 11.99 -17.57 14.53
CA LEU A 403 12.57 -18.88 14.78
C LEU A 403 11.55 -19.79 15.47
N GLU A 404 11.47 -21.04 15.05
CA GLU A 404 10.63 -22.05 15.71
C GLU A 404 11.09 -22.34 17.14
N ASP A 405 12.41 -22.37 17.36
CA ASP A 405 13.03 -22.55 18.67
C ASP A 405 14.12 -21.50 18.93
N PRO A 406 13.74 -20.29 19.41
CA PRO A 406 14.69 -19.25 19.77
C PRO A 406 15.68 -19.68 20.87
N ALA A 407 15.29 -20.60 21.76
CA ALA A 407 16.14 -21.04 22.86
C ALA A 407 17.31 -21.89 22.37
N SER A 408 17.06 -22.78 21.40
CA SER A 408 18.13 -23.56 20.75
C SER A 408 19.11 -22.68 19.98
N PHE A 409 18.62 -21.66 19.25
CA PHE A 409 19.48 -20.66 18.60
C PHE A 409 20.40 -19.95 19.60
N VAL A 410 19.84 -19.43 20.70
CA VAL A 410 20.62 -18.75 21.75
C VAL A 410 21.65 -19.69 22.38
N LYS A 411 21.27 -20.96 22.63
CA LYS A 411 22.19 -21.96 23.18
C LYS A 411 23.36 -22.24 22.22
N ARG A 412 23.11 -22.41 20.92
CA ARG A 412 24.15 -22.55 19.88
C ARG A 412 25.07 -21.34 19.83
N LEU A 413 24.49 -20.13 19.83
CA LEU A 413 25.25 -18.88 19.81
C LEU A 413 26.18 -18.77 21.04
N ASN A 414 25.64 -19.03 22.23
CA ASN A 414 26.43 -18.97 23.47
C ASN A 414 27.56 -20.01 23.48
N ALA A 415 27.29 -21.23 23.02
CA ALA A 415 28.31 -22.27 22.89
C ALA A 415 29.44 -21.83 21.94
N LEU A 416 29.10 -21.22 20.80
CA LEU A 416 30.08 -20.71 19.86
C LEU A 416 30.94 -19.60 20.47
N LEU A 417 30.33 -18.62 21.15
CA LEU A 417 31.03 -17.50 21.79
C LEU A 417 32.05 -17.98 22.84
N LEU A 418 31.74 -19.04 23.58
CA LEU A 418 32.67 -19.63 24.55
C LEU A 418 33.89 -20.29 23.91
N THR A 419 33.80 -20.69 22.64
CA THR A 419 34.91 -21.28 21.88
C THR A 419 35.76 -20.25 21.13
N MET A 420 35.37 -18.97 21.16
CA MET A 420 36.13 -17.86 20.58
C MET A 420 37.21 -17.40 21.57
N SER A 421 38.21 -18.26 21.81
CA SER A 421 39.42 -17.96 22.59
C SER A 421 40.65 -17.92 21.71
#